data_AF-A0A0S8FZ47-F1
#
_entry.id   AF-A0A0S8FZ47-F1
#
_cell.length_a   1.000
_cell.length_b   1.000
_cell.length_c   1.000
_cell.angle_alpha   90.00
_cell.angle_beta   90.00
_cell.angle_gamma   90.00
#
_symmetry.space_group_name_H-M   'P 1'
#
loop_
_entity.id
_entity.type
_entity.pdbx_description
1 polymer ?
#
loop_
_entity_poly.entity_id
_entity_poly.type
_entity_poly.pdbx_seq_one_letter_code
_entity_poly.pdbx_strand_id
1 'polypeptide(L)' 'MIRNGDRTAEAERRLADLGIQASVESGGSGGEVAVIRPSEGAVAPLLGELRDSAVEQCRAAGFFYVALELY' A
#
# COMPACT_ATOMS: atom_id res chain seq x y z
N MET A 1 -13.56 7.66 -13.52
CA MET A 1 -13.39 6.31 -12.95
C MET A 1 -11.91 5.96 -13.07
N ILE A 2 -11.15 6.06 -11.98
CA ILE A 2 -9.71 5.76 -11.99
C ILE A 2 -9.57 4.24 -12.12
N ARG A 3 -8.79 3.75 -13.09
CA ARG A 3 -8.61 2.31 -13.28
C ARG A 3 -7.80 1.75 -12.12
N ASN A 4 -8.03 0.49 -11.74
CA ASN A 4 -7.32 -0.13 -10.61
C ASN A 4 -5.79 -0.04 -10.72
N GLY A 5 -5.25 -0.15 -11.95
CA GLY A 5 -3.82 0.01 -12.20
C GLY A 5 -3.27 1.42 -11.91
N ASP A 6 -4.09 2.46 -12.07
CA ASP A 6 -3.68 3.83 -11.74
C ASP A 6 -3.65 4.04 -10.21
N ARG A 7 -4.55 3.35 -9.47
CA ARG A 7 -4.59 3.39 -8.00
C ARG A 7 -3.42 2.67 -7.35
N THR A 8 -3.06 1.49 -7.86
CA THR A 8 -1.91 0.73 -7.34
C THR A 8 -0.59 1.47 -7.57
N ALA A 9 -0.38 2.01 -8.77
CA ALA A 9 0.82 2.81 -9.07
C ALA A 9 0.92 4.08 -8.21
N GLU A 10 -0.21 4.75 -7.95
CA GLU A 10 -0.25 5.90 -7.05
C GLU A 10 0.08 5.51 -5.60
N ALA A 11 -0.44 4.38 -5.11
CA ALA A 11 -0.14 3.87 -3.78
C ALA A 11 1.35 3.52 -3.63
N GLU A 12 1.93 2.82 -4.61
CA GLU A 12 3.36 2.49 -4.63
C GLU A 12 4.24 3.74 -4.60
N ARG A 13 3.91 4.74 -5.41
CA ARG A 13 4.63 6.03 -5.42
C ARG A 13 4.60 6.71 -4.06
N ARG A 14 3.41 6.78 -3.43
CA ARG A 14 3.25 7.42 -2.12
C ARG A 14 3.95 6.67 -1.00
N LEU A 15 3.99 5.34 -1.07
CA LEU A 15 4.77 4.53 -0.14
C LEU A 15 6.28 4.78 -0.33
N ALA A 16 6.74 4.88 -1.58
CA ALA A 16 8.12 5.22 -1.89
C ALA A 16 8.52 6.62 -1.37
N ASP A 17 7.60 7.61 -1.41
CA ASP A 17 7.81 8.95 -0.83
C ASP A 17 8.01 8.90 0.70
N LEU A 18 7.48 7.87 1.38
CA LEU A 18 7.72 7.58 2.80
C LEU A 18 8.99 6.74 3.04
N GLY A 19 9.75 6.41 1.99
CA GLY A 19 10.90 5.50 2.07
C GLY A 19 10.52 4.02 2.17
N ILE A 20 9.25 3.67 1.93
CA ILE A 20 8.75 2.30 1.99
C ILE A 20 8.79 1.69 0.59
N GLN A 21 9.77 0.82 0.34
CA GLN A 21 9.78 0.02 -0.87
C GLN A 21 8.79 -1.14 -0.73
N ALA A 22 7.71 -1.11 -1.51
CA ALA A 22 6.69 -2.15 -1.54
C ALA A 22 5.98 -2.20 -2.90
N SER A 23 5.43 -3.36 -3.22
CA SER A 23 4.46 -3.52 -4.32
C SER A 23 3.04 -3.50 -3.76
N VAL A 24 2.09 -2.95 -4.52
CA VAL A 24 0.68 -2.86 -4.13
C VAL A 24 -0.21 -3.54 -5.16
N GLU A 25 -1.02 -4.49 -4.69
CA GLU A 25 -2.07 -5.10 -5.51
C GLU A 25 -3.46 -4.69 -5.04
N SER A 26 -4.38 -4.56 -5.99
CA SER A 26 -5.80 -4.38 -5.68
C SER A 26 -6.46 -5.73 -5.39
N GLY A 27 -6.92 -5.95 -4.17
CA GLY A 27 -7.69 -7.11 -3.74
C GLY A 27 -9.19 -6.81 -3.53
N GLY A 28 -9.97 -7.88 -3.37
CA GLY A 28 -11.41 -7.83 -3.08
C GLY A 28 -12.30 -7.61 -4.31
N SER A 29 -13.59 -7.93 -4.16
CA SER A 29 -14.63 -7.73 -5.17
C SER A 29 -14.98 -6.25 -5.32
N GLY A 30 -14.05 -5.48 -5.88
CA GLY A 30 -14.17 -4.03 -6.04
C GLY A 30 -12.83 -3.29 -6.11
N GLY A 31 -11.71 -3.99 -5.85
CA GLY A 31 -10.40 -3.34 -5.75
C GLY A 31 -10.35 -2.33 -4.60
N GLU A 32 -11.04 -2.63 -3.51
CA GLU A 32 -11.15 -1.80 -2.31
C GLU A 32 -10.02 -2.09 -1.31
N VAL A 33 -9.31 -3.21 -1.47
CA VAL A 33 -8.20 -3.62 -0.62
C VAL A 33 -6.88 -3.33 -1.33
N ALA A 34 -5.95 -2.65 -0.67
CA ALA A 34 -4.56 -2.61 -1.06
C ALA A 34 -3.80 -3.73 -0.34
N VAL A 35 -3.20 -4.66 -1.08
CA VAL A 35 -2.28 -5.67 -0.52
C VAL A 35 -0.86 -5.15 -0.70
N ILE A 36 -0.23 -4.74 0.40
CA ILE A 36 1.14 -4.24 0.42
C ILE A 36 2.08 -5.43 0.61
N ARG A 37 3.02 -5.58 -0.33
CA ARG A 37 4.16 -6.50 -0.25
C ARG A 37 5.45 -5.70 -0.04
N PRO A 38 5.89 -5.51 1.21
CA PRO A 38 7.12 -4.79 1.49
C PRO A 38 8.35 -5.58 1.05
N SER A 39 9.38 -4.86 0.64
CA SER A 39 10.74 -5.39 0.61
C SER A 39 11.18 -5.79 2.02
N GLU A 40 12.11 -6.73 2.14
CA GLU A 40 12.55 -7.30 3.43
C GLU A 40 12.98 -6.21 4.44
N GLY A 41 13.70 -5.17 3.99
CA GLY A 41 14.11 -4.03 4.82
C GLY A 41 12.99 -3.04 5.19
N ALA A 42 11.84 -3.11 4.53
CA ALA A 42 10.70 -2.23 4.77
C ALA A 42 9.68 -2.83 5.76
N VAL A 43 9.77 -4.12 6.08
CA VAL A 43 8.84 -4.81 7.01
C VAL A 43 8.86 -4.20 8.41
N ALA A 44 10.05 -4.08 9.01
CA ALA A 44 10.22 -3.53 10.35
C ALA A 44 9.65 -2.11 10.51
N PRO A 45 9.97 -1.14 9.63
CA PRO A 45 9.39 0.20 9.73
C PRO A 45 7.88 0.23 9.45
N LEU A 46 7.36 -0.63 8.56
CA LEU A 46 5.91 -0.78 8.31
C LEU A 46 5.13 -1.36 9.48
N LEU A 47 5.74 -2.23 10.28
CA LEU A 47 5.13 -2.79 11.49
C LEU A 47 5.24 -1.85 12.69
N GLY A 48 6.17 -0.90 12.64
CA GLY A 48 6.39 0.11 13.67
C GLY A 48 5.79 1.47 13.30
N GLU A 49 6.67 2.46 13.19
CA GLU A 49 6.32 3.88 13.14
C GLU A 49 5.62 4.30 11.83
N LEU A 50 5.84 3.57 10.74
CA LEU A 50 5.29 3.93 9.43
C LEU A 50 3.95 3.25 9.12
N ARG A 51 3.43 2.39 10.01
CA ARG A 51 2.20 1.63 9.77
C ARG A 51 1.03 2.54 9.39
N ASP A 52 0.75 3.53 10.23
CA ASP A 52 -0.43 4.37 10.07
C ASP A 52 -0.24 5.30 8.85
N SER A 53 0.98 5.79 8.62
CA SER A 53 1.32 6.59 7.44
C SER A 53 1.13 5.80 6.14
N ALA A 54 1.55 4.54 6.08
CA ALA A 54 1.37 3.68 4.92
C ALA A 54 -0.12 3.43 4.61
N VAL A 55 -0.92 3.20 5.65
CA VAL A 55 -2.38 3.04 5.51
C VAL A 55 -3.02 4.30 4.94
N GLU A 56 -2.65 5.48 5.45
CA GLU A 56 -3.17 6.75 4.95
C GLU A 56 -2.76 7.03 3.50
N GLN A 57 -1.57 6.61 3.08
CA GLN A 57 -1.17 6.73 1.67
C GLN A 57 -2.00 5.84 0.74
N CYS A 58 -2.27 4.59 1.14
CA CYS A 58 -3.15 3.71 0.37
C CYS A 58 -4.60 4.25 0.34
N ARG A 59 -5.08 4.86 1.43
CA ARG A 59 -6.39 5.53 1.46
C ARG A 59 -6.46 6.72 0.52
N ALA A 60 -5.41 7.55 0.50
CA ALA A 60 -5.31 8.67 -0.42
C ALA A 60 -5.28 8.22 -1.89
N ALA A 61 -4.77 7.02 -2.18
CA ALA A 61 -4.83 6.39 -3.50
C ALA A 61 -6.20 5.75 -3.83
N GLY A 62 -7.14 5.76 -2.88
CA GLY A 62 -8.52 5.31 -3.07
C GLY A 62 -8.78 3.85 -2.67
N PHE A 63 -7.98 3.28 -1.77
CA PHE A 63 -8.25 1.99 -1.11
C PHE A 63 -8.94 2.21 0.24
N PHE A 64 -9.88 1.34 0.59
CA PHE A 64 -10.59 1.39 1.88
C PHE A 64 -9.91 0.55 2.94
N TYR A 65 -9.43 -0.62 2.53
CA TYR A 65 -8.75 -1.57 3.39
C TYR A 65 -7.31 -1.74 2.95
N VAL A 66 -6.44 -2.03 3.91
CA VAL A 66 -5.02 -2.26 3.66
C VAL A 66 -4.65 -3.56 4.35
N ALA A 67 -4.12 -4.49 3.59
CA ALA A 67 -3.55 -5.74 4.07
C ALA A 67 -2.03 -5.69 3.87
N LEU A 68 -1.29 -6.22 4.84
CA LEU A 68 0.14 -6.40 4.75
C LEU A 68 0.43 -7.88 4.58
N GLU A 69 1.11 -8.25 3.51
CA GLU A 69 1.53 -9.62 3.27
C GLU A 69 2.99 -9.79 3.70
N LEU A 70 3.22 -10.66 4.68
CA LEU A 70 4.53 -10.99 5.22
C LEU A 70 4.84 -12.44 4.84
N TYR A 71 5.94 -12.68 4.14
CA TYR A 71 6.44 -14.01 3.79
C TYR A 71 7.55 -14.44 4.74
#